data_AF-A0A7N2LR17-F1
#
_entry.id   AF-A0A7N2LR17-F1
#
_cell.length_a   1.000
_cell.length_b   1.000
_cell.length_c   1.000
_cell.angle_alpha   90.00
_cell.angle_beta   90.00
_cell.angle_gamma   90.00
#
_symmetry.space_group_name_H-M   'P 1'
#
loop_
_entity.id
_entity.type
_entity.pdbx_description
1 polymer ?
#
loop_
_entity_poly.entity_id
_entity_poly.type
_entity_poly.pdbx_seq_one_letter_code
_entity_poly.pdbx_strand_id
1 'polypeptide(L)'
;MEATTPSSASYAWKSIIKGRKVIKKGVIWRIGGGKSIRVWGDNWLPGTDMNRVVSPCWRGAEVFAVSLFINQVNYRWKEDLLDYYLLEFEVEKIKAIPLSKTQQHDTLIWPHNPSGEYIVKPGYKFLLKEFQSQQLGTSNPKASKSLWEAVWKLNVPSKVKNLMWRACRDSLPTKSNLVRWKVLTDDACKILREDVVHALYSCPKLQELWNKCPQWKHEKFKLSPSFSDIMSSILVEDKNPALFSMVVWNIWNQQNNSRLGKLTTSIPQLLEQVQDRLQEFSNLHNLVSPSADTPASCWRPPDQGCFKINFDGAF
;
A
#
# COMPACT_ATOMS: atom_id res chain seq x y z
N MET A 1 -1.65 -23.41 -16.07
CA MET A 1 -1.50 -22.76 -14.74
C MET A 1 -0.94 -23.72 -13.65
N GLU A 2 -0.22 -24.77 -14.03
CA GLU A 2 -0.04 -25.97 -13.18
C GLU A 2 1.42 -26.37 -12.94
N ALA A 3 2.38 -25.65 -13.54
CA ALA A 3 3.79 -25.97 -13.39
C ALA A 3 4.24 -26.07 -11.92
N THR A 4 5.03 -27.08 -11.59
CA THR A 4 5.52 -27.33 -10.23
C THR A 4 6.77 -26.49 -9.94
N THR A 5 7.21 -26.46 -8.67
CA THR A 5 8.45 -25.77 -8.26
C THR A 5 9.41 -26.77 -7.65
N PRO A 6 10.33 -27.33 -8.44
CA PRO A 6 11.41 -28.17 -7.92
C PRO A 6 12.25 -27.41 -6.88
N SER A 7 12.82 -28.12 -5.92
CA SER A 7 13.73 -27.54 -4.91
C SER A 7 14.93 -26.84 -5.57
N SER A 8 15.45 -27.42 -6.65
CA SER A 8 16.54 -26.93 -7.50
C SER A 8 16.17 -25.75 -8.41
N ALA A 9 14.92 -25.28 -8.38
CA ALA A 9 14.50 -24.21 -9.27
C ALA A 9 15.25 -22.89 -9.02
N SER A 10 15.53 -22.18 -10.11
CA SER A 10 16.19 -20.87 -10.09
C SER A 10 15.37 -19.82 -9.32
N TYR A 11 16.04 -18.77 -8.86
CA TYR A 11 15.37 -17.65 -8.19
C TYR A 11 14.30 -17.01 -9.07
N ALA A 12 14.59 -16.83 -10.37
CA ALA A 12 13.63 -16.30 -11.34
C ALA A 12 12.37 -17.17 -11.44
N TRP A 13 12.51 -18.50 -11.54
CA TRP A 13 11.37 -19.41 -11.58
C TRP A 13 10.55 -19.35 -10.29
N LYS A 14 11.21 -19.38 -9.13
CA LYS A 14 10.54 -19.24 -7.82
C LYS A 14 9.75 -17.93 -7.72
N SER A 15 10.28 -16.84 -8.27
CA SER A 15 9.60 -15.53 -8.33
C SER A 15 8.41 -15.54 -9.29
N ILE A 16 8.53 -16.14 -10.47
CA ILE A 16 7.42 -16.32 -11.42
C ILE A 16 6.29 -17.12 -10.76
N ILE A 17 6.61 -18.21 -10.06
CA ILE A 17 5.60 -19.03 -9.36
C ILE A 17 4.91 -18.25 -8.22
N LYS A 18 5.64 -17.37 -7.52
CA LYS A 18 5.02 -16.46 -6.53
C LYS A 18 4.05 -15.50 -7.22
N GLY A 19 4.45 -14.86 -8.32
CA GLY A 19 3.58 -14.00 -9.12
C GLY A 19 2.35 -14.73 -9.68
N ARG A 20 2.49 -16.03 -10.00
CA ARG A 20 1.36 -16.86 -10.44
C ARG A 20 0.24 -16.94 -9.42
N LYS A 21 0.55 -17.05 -8.11
CA LYS A 21 -0.47 -17.10 -7.05
C LYS A 21 -1.33 -15.83 -7.07
N VAL A 22 -0.69 -14.70 -7.31
CA VAL A 22 -1.31 -13.39 -7.43
C VAL A 22 -2.22 -13.34 -8.67
N ILE A 23 -1.74 -13.78 -9.83
CA ILE A 23 -2.54 -13.82 -11.06
C ILE A 23 -3.75 -14.74 -10.90
N LYS A 24 -3.59 -15.92 -10.27
CA LYS A 24 -4.68 -16.87 -10.01
C LYS A 24 -5.86 -16.26 -9.23
N LYS A 25 -5.62 -15.25 -8.39
CA LYS A 25 -6.69 -14.60 -7.63
C LYS A 25 -7.60 -13.73 -8.49
N GLY A 26 -7.05 -13.09 -9.54
CA GLY A 26 -7.80 -12.13 -10.35
C GLY A 26 -8.19 -12.63 -11.74
N VAL A 27 -7.63 -13.72 -12.25
CA VAL A 27 -8.06 -14.29 -13.53
C VAL A 27 -9.43 -14.96 -13.41
N ILE A 28 -10.16 -14.89 -14.51
CA ILE A 28 -11.41 -15.62 -14.72
C ILE A 28 -11.29 -16.47 -15.98
N TRP A 29 -12.01 -17.57 -16.03
CA TRP A 29 -12.17 -18.38 -17.22
C TRP A 29 -13.19 -17.73 -18.15
N ARG A 30 -12.79 -17.55 -19.41
CA ARG A 30 -13.70 -17.33 -20.52
C ARG A 30 -14.09 -18.70 -21.08
N ILE A 31 -15.39 -18.92 -21.13
CA ILE A 31 -15.98 -20.18 -21.59
C ILE A 31 -15.84 -20.28 -23.10
N GLY A 32 -15.19 -21.35 -23.55
CA GLY A 32 -15.24 -21.83 -24.93
C GLY A 32 -16.20 -23.02 -25.00
N GLY A 33 -15.65 -24.23 -24.89
CA GLY A 33 -16.41 -25.49 -24.85
C GLY A 33 -16.82 -25.95 -23.45
N GLY A 34 -16.25 -25.34 -22.39
CA GLY A 34 -16.54 -25.61 -20.99
C GLY A 34 -15.93 -26.91 -20.44
N LYS A 35 -15.09 -27.61 -21.20
CA LYS A 35 -14.54 -28.93 -20.84
C LYS A 35 -13.40 -28.85 -19.82
N SER A 36 -12.68 -27.72 -19.79
CA SER A 36 -11.53 -27.49 -18.90
C SER A 36 -11.88 -26.67 -17.66
N ILE A 37 -13.16 -26.33 -17.48
CA ILE A 37 -13.65 -25.46 -16.41
C ILE A 37 -14.57 -26.30 -15.54
N ARG A 38 -14.28 -26.44 -14.25
CA ARG A 38 -15.22 -27.05 -13.30
C ARG A 38 -16.35 -26.08 -12.99
N VAL A 39 -17.55 -26.62 -12.83
CA VAL A 39 -18.71 -25.84 -12.41
C VAL A 39 -18.44 -25.19 -11.05
N TRP A 40 -17.95 -25.97 -10.08
CA TRP A 40 -17.59 -25.50 -8.75
C TRP A 40 -16.09 -25.27 -8.60
N GLY A 41 -15.73 -24.23 -7.84
CA GLY A 41 -14.36 -23.92 -7.43
C GLY A 41 -13.52 -23.11 -8.41
N ASP A 42 -13.82 -23.17 -9.72
CA ASP A 42 -13.14 -22.35 -10.72
C ASP A 42 -13.84 -20.99 -10.93
N ASN A 43 -13.06 -19.93 -11.20
CA ASN A 43 -13.57 -18.57 -11.39
C ASN A 43 -14.12 -18.40 -12.82
N TRP A 44 -15.39 -18.62 -13.09
CA TRP A 44 -15.94 -18.49 -14.46
C TRP A 44 -17.28 -17.75 -14.55
N LEU A 45 -17.91 -17.44 -13.41
CA LEU A 45 -19.20 -16.76 -13.36
C LEU A 45 -19.01 -15.25 -13.12
N PRO A 46 -19.08 -14.39 -14.14
CA PRO A 46 -18.84 -12.96 -13.97
C PRO A 46 -19.92 -12.27 -13.11
N GLY A 47 -19.53 -11.27 -12.34
CA GLY A 47 -20.47 -10.41 -11.61
C GLY A 47 -20.97 -10.99 -10.28
N THR A 48 -20.34 -12.03 -9.75
CA THR A 48 -20.44 -12.40 -8.32
C THR A 48 -19.19 -11.92 -7.59
N ASP A 49 -19.28 -11.64 -6.28
CA ASP A 49 -18.12 -11.16 -5.50
C ASP A 49 -16.90 -12.09 -5.58
N MET A 50 -17.14 -13.38 -5.79
CA MET A 50 -16.12 -14.42 -5.88
C MET A 50 -15.84 -14.89 -7.32
N ASN A 51 -16.58 -14.40 -8.32
CA ASN A 51 -16.61 -14.90 -9.70
C ASN A 51 -16.81 -16.43 -9.84
N ARG A 52 -17.47 -17.06 -8.87
CA ARG A 52 -17.67 -18.51 -8.76
C ARG A 52 -19.13 -18.83 -8.53
N VAL A 53 -19.49 -20.07 -8.84
CA VAL A 53 -20.74 -20.69 -8.40
C VAL A 53 -20.68 -20.91 -6.89
N VAL A 54 -21.74 -20.49 -6.19
CA VAL A 54 -21.95 -20.67 -4.74
C VAL A 54 -23.08 -21.64 -4.44
N SER A 55 -23.85 -22.08 -5.45
CA SER A 55 -24.82 -23.16 -5.29
C SER A 55 -24.22 -24.38 -4.59
N PRO A 56 -24.98 -25.08 -3.74
CA PRO A 56 -24.50 -26.25 -3.02
C PRO A 56 -23.88 -27.29 -3.95
N CYS A 57 -22.61 -27.65 -3.70
CA CYS A 57 -21.96 -28.74 -4.40
C CYS A 57 -22.20 -30.04 -3.64
N TRP A 58 -22.95 -30.97 -4.22
CA TRP A 58 -23.12 -32.30 -3.63
C TRP A 58 -21.96 -33.22 -3.94
N ARG A 59 -21.82 -34.27 -3.13
CA ARG A 59 -20.76 -35.27 -3.27
C ARG A 59 -20.87 -35.95 -4.64
N GLY A 60 -19.79 -35.90 -5.41
CA GLY A 60 -19.69 -36.43 -6.77
C GLY A 60 -19.83 -35.37 -7.87
N ALA A 61 -20.37 -34.18 -7.57
CA ALA A 61 -20.50 -33.08 -8.54
C ALA A 61 -19.22 -32.23 -8.67
N GLU A 62 -18.22 -32.42 -7.82
CA GLU A 62 -16.98 -31.63 -7.80
C GLU A 62 -16.18 -31.74 -9.10
N VAL A 63 -16.39 -32.83 -9.83
CA VAL A 63 -15.73 -33.12 -11.12
C VAL A 63 -16.51 -32.63 -12.33
N PHE A 64 -17.72 -32.08 -12.13
CA PHE A 64 -18.55 -31.64 -13.24
C PHE A 64 -17.94 -30.44 -13.94
N ALA A 65 -17.78 -30.56 -15.24
CA ALA A 65 -17.30 -29.50 -16.10
C ALA A 65 -18.47 -28.65 -16.61
N VAL A 66 -18.23 -27.37 -16.88
CA VAL A 66 -19.24 -26.44 -17.42
C VAL A 66 -19.83 -26.94 -18.73
N SER A 67 -19.09 -27.76 -19.49
CA SER A 67 -19.57 -28.45 -20.69
C SER A 67 -20.82 -29.30 -20.46
N LEU A 68 -21.11 -29.72 -19.21
CA LEU A 68 -22.36 -30.39 -18.84
C LEU A 68 -23.58 -29.55 -19.26
N PHE A 69 -23.52 -28.25 -19.00
CA PHE A 69 -24.58 -27.27 -19.26
C PHE A 69 -24.57 -26.73 -20.69
N ILE A 70 -23.62 -27.14 -21.54
CA ILE A 70 -23.51 -26.64 -22.91
C ILE A 70 -23.87 -27.77 -23.89
N ASN A 71 -24.81 -27.50 -24.78
CA ASN A 71 -25.06 -28.37 -25.93
C ASN A 71 -23.94 -28.17 -26.95
N GLN A 72 -23.12 -29.22 -27.15
CA GLN A 72 -21.92 -29.17 -27.99
C GLN A 72 -22.21 -29.14 -29.50
N VAL A 73 -23.46 -29.32 -29.92
CA VAL A 73 -23.87 -29.29 -31.33
C VAL A 73 -24.31 -27.89 -31.74
N ASN A 74 -25.16 -27.24 -30.93
CA ASN A 74 -25.74 -25.93 -31.25
C ASN A 74 -25.18 -24.77 -30.42
N TYR A 75 -24.24 -25.06 -29.50
CA TYR A 75 -23.59 -24.10 -28.60
C TYR A 75 -24.58 -23.24 -27.80
N ARG A 76 -25.65 -23.86 -27.31
CA ARG A 76 -26.61 -23.24 -26.39
C ARG A 76 -26.51 -23.82 -25.00
N TRP A 77 -26.91 -23.02 -24.01
CA TRP A 77 -27.12 -23.49 -22.66
C TRP A 77 -28.26 -24.51 -22.61
N LYS A 78 -28.07 -25.58 -21.84
CA LYS A 78 -29.10 -26.56 -21.49
C LYS A 78 -29.80 -26.04 -20.25
N GLU A 79 -30.82 -25.23 -20.46
CA GLU A 79 -31.50 -24.49 -19.39
C GLU A 79 -32.05 -25.41 -18.29
N ASP A 80 -32.68 -26.52 -18.67
CA ASP A 80 -33.21 -27.51 -17.72
C ASP A 80 -32.16 -28.02 -16.71
N LEU A 81 -30.91 -28.19 -17.16
CA LEU A 81 -29.82 -28.60 -16.27
C LEU A 81 -29.30 -27.44 -15.43
N LEU A 82 -29.30 -26.21 -15.94
CA LEU A 82 -28.93 -25.06 -15.12
C LEU A 82 -29.93 -24.88 -13.98
N ASP A 83 -31.22 -24.91 -14.29
CA ASP A 83 -32.32 -24.74 -13.33
C ASP A 83 -32.38 -25.87 -12.28
N TYR A 84 -31.96 -27.09 -12.64
CA TYR A 84 -31.89 -28.21 -11.71
C TYR A 84 -30.70 -28.13 -10.74
N TYR A 85 -29.54 -27.69 -11.21
CA TYR A 85 -28.29 -27.79 -10.45
C TYR A 85 -27.94 -26.50 -9.68
N LEU A 86 -28.43 -25.35 -10.10
CA LEU A 86 -27.96 -24.04 -9.65
C LEU A 86 -29.10 -23.15 -9.14
N LEU A 87 -28.76 -22.19 -8.29
CA LEU A 87 -29.65 -21.16 -7.78
C LEU A 87 -30.05 -20.19 -8.90
N GLU A 88 -31.29 -19.73 -8.86
CA GLU A 88 -31.92 -18.90 -9.91
C GLU A 88 -31.07 -17.68 -10.33
N PHE A 89 -30.54 -16.92 -9.36
CA PHE A 89 -29.71 -15.74 -9.66
C PHE A 89 -28.39 -16.09 -10.37
N GLU A 90 -27.86 -17.31 -10.20
CA GLU A 90 -26.67 -17.78 -10.91
C GLU A 90 -27.05 -18.20 -12.33
N VAL A 91 -28.20 -18.87 -12.47
CA VAL A 91 -28.73 -19.28 -13.77
C VAL A 91 -28.98 -18.06 -14.66
N GLU A 92 -29.61 -17.00 -14.15
CA GLU A 92 -29.82 -15.75 -14.88
C GLU A 92 -28.49 -15.17 -15.41
N LYS A 93 -27.46 -15.14 -14.56
CA LYS A 93 -26.12 -14.67 -14.95
C LYS A 93 -25.47 -15.57 -15.98
N ILE A 94 -25.60 -16.89 -15.85
CA ILE A 94 -25.03 -17.86 -16.79
C ILE A 94 -25.72 -17.75 -18.15
N LYS A 95 -27.05 -17.64 -18.20
CA LYS A 95 -27.83 -17.45 -19.42
C LYS A 95 -27.43 -16.15 -20.15
N ALA A 96 -26.99 -15.12 -19.41
CA ALA A 96 -26.46 -13.88 -19.98
C ALA A 96 -25.03 -13.99 -20.56
N ILE A 97 -24.30 -15.08 -20.31
CA ILE A 97 -22.96 -15.29 -20.90
C ILE A 97 -23.13 -15.74 -22.36
N PRO A 98 -22.66 -14.96 -23.34
CA PRO A 98 -22.74 -15.35 -24.74
C PRO A 98 -21.79 -16.52 -25.03
N LEU A 99 -22.34 -17.58 -25.62
CA LEU A 99 -21.55 -18.70 -26.14
C LEU A 99 -21.14 -18.44 -27.59
N SER A 100 -19.93 -18.86 -27.96
CA SER A 100 -19.47 -18.84 -29.34
C SER A 100 -20.28 -19.79 -30.21
N LYS A 101 -20.62 -19.40 -31.44
CA LYS A 101 -21.29 -20.27 -32.43
C LYS A 101 -20.35 -21.31 -33.05
N THR A 102 -19.05 -21.18 -32.81
CA THR A 102 -18.03 -22.12 -33.28
C THR A 102 -17.30 -22.72 -32.08
N GLN A 103 -16.64 -23.87 -32.32
CA GLN A 103 -15.77 -24.47 -31.32
C GLN A 103 -14.65 -23.50 -30.92
N GLN A 104 -14.55 -23.23 -29.62
CA GLN A 104 -13.51 -22.41 -29.01
C GLN A 104 -12.90 -23.16 -27.81
N HIS A 105 -11.64 -22.86 -27.51
CA HIS A 105 -10.98 -23.38 -26.32
C HIS A 105 -11.30 -22.52 -25.09
N ASP A 106 -11.38 -23.16 -23.93
CA ASP A 106 -11.48 -22.46 -22.66
C ASP A 106 -10.18 -21.72 -22.39
N THR A 107 -10.27 -20.45 -22.00
CA THR A 107 -9.10 -19.58 -21.82
C THR A 107 -9.18 -18.78 -20.53
N LEU A 108 -8.03 -18.55 -19.90
CA LEU A 108 -7.93 -17.65 -18.75
C LEU A 108 -7.74 -16.22 -19.25
N ILE A 109 -8.56 -15.30 -18.74
CA ILE A 109 -8.49 -13.89 -19.06
C ILE A 109 -8.35 -13.04 -17.79
N TRP A 110 -7.77 -11.86 -17.95
CA TRP A 110 -7.74 -10.82 -16.93
C TRP A 110 -8.93 -9.88 -17.12
N PRO A 111 -9.93 -9.89 -16.22
CA PRO A 111 -11.18 -9.15 -16.43
C PRO A 111 -11.01 -7.63 -16.30
N HIS A 112 -9.87 -7.15 -15.80
CA HIS A 112 -9.61 -5.71 -15.63
C HIS A 112 -8.91 -5.07 -16.83
N ASN A 113 -8.91 -5.75 -17.98
CA ASN A 113 -8.42 -5.25 -19.25
C ASN A 113 -9.34 -5.74 -20.39
N PRO A 114 -9.86 -4.85 -21.26
CA PRO A 114 -10.72 -5.25 -22.37
C PRO A 114 -10.13 -6.30 -23.31
N SER A 115 -8.79 -6.32 -23.54
CA SER A 115 -8.17 -7.36 -24.37
C SER A 115 -8.16 -8.74 -23.69
N GLY A 116 -8.43 -8.81 -22.39
CA GLY A 116 -8.33 -10.03 -21.59
C GLY A 116 -6.89 -10.38 -21.20
N GLU A 117 -5.89 -9.61 -21.65
CA GLU A 117 -4.50 -9.84 -21.30
C GLU A 117 -4.14 -9.21 -19.96
N TYR A 118 -3.18 -9.80 -19.25
CA TYR A 118 -2.70 -9.24 -18.01
C TYR A 118 -1.82 -8.00 -18.27
N ILE A 119 -2.18 -6.88 -17.65
CA ILE A 119 -1.36 -5.66 -17.63
C ILE A 119 -1.02 -5.31 -16.18
N VAL A 120 0.25 -4.96 -15.94
CA VAL A 120 0.79 -4.71 -14.59
C VAL A 120 0.01 -3.64 -13.84
N LYS A 121 -0.37 -2.53 -14.48
CA LYS A 121 -1.05 -1.39 -13.81
C LYS A 121 -2.44 -1.76 -13.28
N PRO A 122 -3.37 -2.32 -14.07
CA PRO A 122 -4.62 -2.89 -13.55
C PRO A 122 -4.39 -4.01 -12.53
N GLY A 123 -3.38 -4.87 -12.77
CA GLY A 123 -2.96 -5.91 -11.83
C GLY A 123 -2.62 -5.40 -10.44
N TYR A 124 -1.78 -4.36 -10.37
CA TYR A 124 -1.41 -3.70 -9.12
C TYR A 124 -2.61 -3.08 -8.42
N LYS A 125 -3.50 -2.38 -9.16
CA LYS A 125 -4.71 -1.79 -8.59
C LYS A 125 -5.64 -2.84 -7.98
N PHE A 126 -5.82 -3.97 -8.65
CA PHE A 126 -6.59 -5.11 -8.13
C PHE A 126 -6.03 -5.59 -6.79
N LEU A 127 -4.72 -5.82 -6.72
CA LEU A 127 -4.06 -6.30 -5.49
C LEU A 127 -4.10 -5.27 -4.37
N LEU A 128 -3.95 -3.98 -4.70
CA LEU A 128 -4.06 -2.93 -3.71
C LEU A 128 -5.46 -2.90 -3.09
N LYS A 129 -6.51 -3.06 -3.90
CA LYS A 129 -7.89 -3.15 -3.41
C LYS A 129 -8.10 -4.39 -2.54
N GLU A 130 -7.58 -5.55 -2.96
CA GLU A 130 -7.65 -6.79 -2.17
C GLU A 130 -6.94 -6.63 -0.82
N PHE A 131 -5.72 -6.08 -0.82
CA PHE A 131 -4.95 -5.83 0.39
C PHE A 131 -5.67 -4.87 1.34
N GLN A 132 -6.25 -3.79 0.81
CA GLN A 132 -7.04 -2.85 1.59
C GLN A 132 -8.30 -3.48 2.18
N SER A 133 -8.99 -4.36 1.43
CA SER A 133 -10.19 -5.06 1.91
C SER A 133 -9.92 -6.06 3.04
N GLN A 134 -8.70 -6.58 3.12
CA GLN A 134 -8.26 -7.52 4.17
C GLN A 134 -7.75 -6.80 5.42
N GLN A 135 -7.47 -5.50 5.34
CA GLN A 135 -7.18 -4.71 6.53
C GLN A 135 -8.49 -4.39 7.24
N LEU A 136 -8.57 -4.66 8.55
CA LEU A 136 -9.59 -4.08 9.41
C LEU A 136 -9.58 -2.58 9.14
N GLY A 137 -10.70 -2.06 8.65
CA GLY A 137 -10.78 -0.70 8.13
C GLY A 137 -10.27 0.29 9.16
N THR A 138 -9.13 0.91 8.90
CA THR A 138 -8.64 2.02 9.73
C THR A 138 -8.31 3.23 8.87
N SER A 139 -8.68 4.38 9.42
CA SER A 139 -8.47 5.75 8.99
C SER A 139 -9.23 6.18 7.72
N ASN A 140 -10.34 6.88 7.99
CA ASN A 140 -11.02 7.80 7.08
C ASN A 140 -10.01 8.52 6.15
N PRO A 141 -10.07 8.33 4.82
CA PRO A 141 -9.15 8.96 3.87
C PRO A 141 -9.06 10.49 4.07
N LYS A 142 -10.15 11.12 4.50
CA LYS A 142 -10.22 12.56 4.80
C LYS A 142 -9.31 12.97 5.97
N ALA A 143 -9.27 12.19 7.05
CA ALA A 143 -8.43 12.47 8.22
C ALA A 143 -6.93 12.34 7.89
N SER A 144 -6.57 11.38 7.04
CA SER A 144 -5.19 11.28 6.54
C SER A 144 -4.82 12.49 5.67
N LYS A 145 -5.73 12.95 4.80
CA LYS A 145 -5.50 14.13 3.96
C LYS A 145 -5.25 15.40 4.78
N SER A 146 -6.07 15.67 5.81
CA SER A 146 -5.89 16.84 6.66
C SER A 146 -4.58 16.80 7.45
N LEU A 147 -4.18 15.62 7.93
CA LEU A 147 -2.88 15.43 8.59
C LEU A 147 -1.72 15.77 7.63
N TRP A 148 -1.78 15.30 6.39
CA TRP A 148 -0.73 15.59 5.40
C TRP A 148 -0.65 17.08 5.07
N GLU A 149 -1.80 17.73 4.81
CA GLU A 149 -1.83 19.17 4.58
C GLU A 149 -1.22 19.95 5.74
N ALA A 150 -1.52 19.56 6.98
CA ALA A 150 -0.95 20.20 8.18
C ALA A 150 0.57 19.97 8.30
N VAL A 151 1.05 18.72 8.13
CA VAL A 151 2.48 18.39 8.18
C VAL A 151 3.28 19.15 7.12
N TRP A 152 2.74 19.25 5.90
CA TRP A 152 3.43 19.96 4.80
C TRP A 152 3.41 21.48 4.97
N LYS A 153 2.42 22.04 5.68
CA LYS A 153 2.33 23.47 6.02
C LYS A 153 3.26 23.91 7.17
N LEU A 154 3.86 22.99 7.92
CA LEU A 154 4.76 23.35 9.03
C LEU A 154 5.90 24.27 8.57
N ASN A 155 6.23 25.27 9.36
CA ASN A 155 7.38 26.15 9.12
C ASN A 155 8.68 25.50 9.62
N VAL A 156 9.11 24.43 8.96
CA VAL A 156 10.33 23.66 9.28
C VAL A 156 11.04 23.24 7.98
N PRO A 157 12.34 22.88 8.02
CA PRO A 157 13.05 22.38 6.85
C PRO A 157 12.36 21.17 6.19
N SER A 158 12.43 21.07 4.86
CA SER A 158 11.77 19.99 4.10
C SER A 158 12.17 18.57 4.55
N LYS A 159 13.41 18.39 5.01
CA LYS A 159 13.88 17.10 5.57
C LYS A 159 13.13 16.70 6.85
N VAL A 160 12.69 17.67 7.65
CA VAL A 160 11.90 17.45 8.86
C VAL A 160 10.47 17.07 8.48
N LYS A 161 9.86 17.78 7.52
CA LYS A 161 8.54 17.42 6.95
C LYS A 161 8.53 15.99 6.41
N ASN A 162 9.57 15.61 5.66
CA ASN A 162 9.73 14.26 5.13
C ASN A 162 9.82 13.22 6.25
N LEU A 163 10.65 13.48 7.28
CA LEU A 163 10.73 12.59 8.43
C LEU A 163 9.37 12.42 9.11
N MET A 164 8.64 13.51 9.35
CA MET A 164 7.34 13.45 10.00
C MET A 164 6.33 12.63 9.20
N TRP A 165 6.28 12.85 7.89
CA TRP A 165 5.47 12.04 6.99
C TRP A 165 5.84 10.56 7.09
N ARG A 166 7.15 10.24 7.07
CA ARG A 166 7.61 8.85 7.18
C ARG A 166 7.27 8.21 8.52
N ALA A 167 7.38 8.96 9.62
CA ALA A 167 7.02 8.52 10.96
C ALA A 167 5.51 8.22 11.07
N CYS A 168 4.66 9.15 10.61
CA CYS A 168 3.21 8.98 10.60
C CYS A 168 2.74 7.83 9.69
N ARG A 169 3.54 7.45 8.69
CA ARG A 169 3.26 6.34 7.76
C ARG A 169 3.88 5.00 8.19
N ASP A 170 4.47 4.92 9.38
CA ASP A 170 5.20 3.75 9.87
C ASP A 170 6.23 3.21 8.85
N SER A 171 7.01 4.14 8.28
CA SER A 171 7.98 3.87 7.19
C SER A 171 9.42 4.27 7.54
N LEU A 172 9.67 4.58 8.81
CA LEU A 172 11.03 4.73 9.33
C LEU A 172 11.69 3.35 9.48
N PRO A 173 13.01 3.23 9.26
CA PRO A 173 13.77 2.00 9.46
C PRO A 173 14.01 1.72 10.96
N THR A 174 12.94 1.66 11.75
CA THR A 174 12.97 1.13 13.12
C THR A 174 13.28 -0.36 13.08
N LYS A 175 13.74 -0.96 14.19
CA LYS A 175 14.05 -2.40 14.17
C LYS A 175 12.83 -3.25 13.79
N SER A 176 11.63 -2.91 14.28
CA SER A 176 10.39 -3.60 13.88
C SER A 176 10.14 -3.56 12.38
N ASN A 177 10.37 -2.41 11.76
CA ASN A 177 10.20 -2.26 10.32
C ASN A 177 11.30 -2.97 9.53
N LEU A 178 12.53 -2.98 10.03
CA LEU A 178 13.63 -3.72 9.42
C LEU A 178 13.43 -5.24 9.51
N VAL A 179 12.86 -5.77 10.59
CA VAL A 179 12.43 -7.18 10.67
C VAL A 179 11.30 -7.46 9.68
N ARG A 180 10.29 -6.58 9.62
CA ARG A 180 9.20 -6.67 8.61
C ARG A 180 9.75 -6.68 7.17
N TRP A 181 10.80 -5.90 6.91
CA TRP A 181 11.49 -5.83 5.63
C TRP A 181 12.54 -6.93 5.43
N LYS A 182 12.69 -7.86 6.40
CA LYS A 182 13.63 -8.98 6.37
C LYS A 182 15.11 -8.58 6.27
N VAL A 183 15.44 -7.41 6.79
CA VAL A 183 16.81 -6.90 6.91
C VAL A 183 17.42 -7.34 8.25
N LEU A 184 16.63 -7.34 9.32
CA LEU A 184 17.02 -7.79 10.65
C LEU A 184 16.21 -9.02 11.06
N THR A 185 16.72 -9.75 12.06
CA THR A 185 16.03 -10.89 12.70
C THR A 185 15.46 -10.55 14.08
N ASP A 186 15.94 -9.46 14.69
CA ASP A 186 15.55 -8.99 16.02
C ASP A 186 15.00 -7.55 15.95
N ASP A 187 13.86 -7.33 16.62
CA ASP A 187 13.22 -6.02 16.74
C ASP A 187 13.32 -5.36 18.13
N ALA A 188 14.06 -5.93 19.07
CA ALA A 188 14.11 -5.44 20.44
C ALA A 188 15.05 -4.22 20.63
N CYS A 189 14.54 -3.15 21.24
CA CYS A 189 15.32 -2.15 21.95
C CYS A 189 15.47 -2.58 23.42
N LYS A 190 16.64 -3.17 23.73
CA LYS A 190 16.90 -3.91 24.99
C LYS A 190 15.93 -5.10 25.14
N ILE A 191 14.75 -4.87 25.71
CA ILE A 191 13.74 -5.90 26.00
C ILE A 191 12.43 -5.63 25.25
N LEU A 192 12.13 -4.36 24.95
CA LEU A 192 10.88 -3.96 24.31
C LEU A 192 11.04 -3.87 22.81
N ARG A 193 9.99 -4.23 22.07
CA ARG A 193 9.92 -4.06 20.62
C ARG A 193 10.08 -2.59 20.22
N GLU A 194 10.96 -2.30 19.26
CA GLU A 194 11.22 -0.96 18.75
C GLU A 194 10.37 -0.67 17.52
N ASP A 195 9.14 -0.19 17.73
CA ASP A 195 8.32 0.43 16.68
C ASP A 195 8.60 1.95 16.58
N VAL A 196 7.85 2.67 15.73
CA VAL A 196 8.06 4.12 15.56
C VAL A 196 7.72 4.93 16.80
N VAL A 197 6.68 4.55 17.55
CA VAL A 197 6.30 5.23 18.79
C VAL A 197 7.36 5.01 19.85
N HIS A 198 7.88 3.79 19.98
CA HIS A 198 9.00 3.48 20.85
C HIS A 198 10.24 4.27 20.46
N ALA A 199 10.68 4.17 19.21
CA ALA A 199 11.88 4.83 18.73
C ALA A 199 11.81 6.35 18.94
N LEU A 200 10.68 6.99 18.67
CA LEU A 200 10.59 8.46 18.70
C LEU A 200 10.07 9.04 20.02
N TYR A 201 9.39 8.27 20.85
CA TYR A 201 8.68 8.84 22.01
C TYR A 201 8.78 7.97 23.28
N SER A 202 8.29 6.72 23.26
CA SER A 202 8.09 5.93 24.49
C SER A 202 9.33 5.22 25.01
N CYS A 203 10.46 5.26 24.28
CA CYS A 203 11.71 4.66 24.74
C CYS A 203 12.16 5.28 26.08
N PRO A 204 12.53 4.47 27.10
CA PRO A 204 13.03 4.98 28.38
C PRO A 204 14.26 5.90 28.25
N LYS A 205 15.06 5.74 27.19
CA LYS A 205 16.21 6.61 26.89
C LYS A 205 15.82 8.07 26.64
N LEU A 206 14.56 8.33 26.27
CA LEU A 206 14.03 9.67 25.97
C LEU A 206 13.33 10.31 27.17
N GLN A 207 13.22 9.60 28.30
CA GLN A 207 12.48 10.09 29.46
C GLN A 207 13.03 11.41 30.00
N GLU A 208 14.35 11.56 30.08
CA GLU A 208 14.98 12.81 30.52
C GLU A 208 14.68 13.97 29.56
N LEU A 209 14.65 13.72 28.25
CA LEU A 209 14.33 14.72 27.24
C LEU A 209 12.88 15.20 27.38
N TRP A 210 11.93 14.27 27.52
CA TRP A 210 10.52 14.62 27.70
C TRP A 210 10.25 15.27 29.07
N ASN A 211 11.03 14.97 30.10
CA ASN A 211 10.96 15.69 31.38
C ASN A 211 11.30 17.18 31.22
N LYS A 212 12.20 17.54 30.30
CA LYS A 212 12.55 18.93 29.99
C LYS A 212 11.58 19.61 29.02
N CYS A 213 10.66 18.85 28.42
CA CYS A 213 9.63 19.34 27.50
C CYS A 213 8.22 18.94 28.00
N PRO A 214 7.78 19.47 29.17
CA PRO A 214 6.56 19.01 29.83
C PRO A 214 5.30 19.20 28.97
N GLN A 215 5.28 20.17 28.05
CA GLN A 215 4.17 20.43 27.14
C GLN A 215 3.86 19.24 26.21
N TRP A 216 4.83 18.35 26.00
CA TRP A 216 4.65 17.15 25.17
C TRP A 216 4.70 15.86 25.97
N LYS A 217 4.90 15.92 27.29
CA LYS A 217 5.01 14.74 28.15
C LYS A 217 3.62 14.24 28.54
N HIS A 218 3.11 13.27 27.78
CA HIS A 218 1.79 12.67 27.99
C HIS A 218 1.90 11.14 28.03
N GLU A 219 1.43 10.54 29.13
CA GLU A 219 1.38 9.07 29.25
C GLU A 219 0.52 8.43 28.14
N LYS A 220 -0.52 9.14 27.68
CA LYS A 220 -1.36 8.70 26.56
C LYS A 220 -0.57 8.53 25.25
N PHE A 221 0.46 9.35 25.02
CA PHE A 221 1.30 9.23 23.82
C PHE A 221 2.15 7.97 23.85
N LYS A 222 2.57 7.49 25.02
CA LYS A 222 3.29 6.21 25.14
C LYS A 222 2.44 5.01 24.76
N LEU A 223 1.12 5.12 24.96
CA LEU A 223 0.13 4.09 24.66
C LEU A 223 -0.54 4.28 23.29
N SER A 224 -0.11 5.29 22.51
CA SER A 224 -0.72 5.57 21.21
C SER A 224 -0.40 4.44 20.21
N PRO A 225 -1.38 3.96 19.44
CA PRO A 225 -1.17 2.85 18.52
C PRO A 225 -0.35 3.24 17.29
N SER A 226 -0.25 4.53 17.00
CA SER A 226 0.55 5.05 15.90
C SER A 226 1.18 6.40 16.23
N PHE A 227 2.28 6.71 15.54
CA PHE A 227 2.88 8.05 15.63
C PHE A 227 1.98 9.12 14.98
N SER A 228 1.14 8.75 14.00
CA SER A 228 0.15 9.68 13.43
C SER A 228 -0.85 10.20 14.45
N ASP A 229 -1.23 9.41 15.46
CA ASP A 229 -2.16 9.84 16.50
C ASP A 229 -1.50 10.87 17.43
N ILE A 230 -0.23 10.65 17.77
CA ILE A 230 0.58 11.62 18.54
C ILE A 230 0.68 12.93 17.74
N MET A 231 1.08 12.86 16.46
CA MET A 231 1.24 14.05 15.63
C MET A 231 -0.08 14.79 15.44
N SER A 232 -1.19 14.07 15.24
CA SER A 232 -2.52 14.68 15.12
C SER A 232 -2.92 15.40 16.40
N SER A 233 -2.66 14.81 17.57
CA SER A 233 -2.93 15.44 18.86
C SER A 233 -2.12 16.73 19.06
N ILE A 234 -0.82 16.71 18.71
CA ILE A 234 0.06 17.89 18.77
C ILE A 234 -0.43 19.02 17.84
N LEU A 235 -0.92 18.67 16.65
CA LEU A 235 -1.46 19.63 15.68
C LEU A 235 -2.80 20.22 16.12
N VAL A 236 -3.72 19.39 16.63
CA VAL A 236 -5.06 19.83 17.05
C VAL A 236 -4.99 20.72 18.29
N GLU A 237 -4.09 20.40 19.23
CA GLU A 237 -3.90 21.19 20.44
C GLU A 237 -2.93 22.38 20.26
N ASP A 238 -2.43 22.58 19.04
CA ASP A 238 -1.43 23.59 18.66
C ASP A 238 -0.24 23.69 19.64
N LYS A 239 0.27 22.53 20.06
CA LYS A 239 1.38 22.42 21.01
C LYS A 239 2.73 22.64 20.35
N ASN A 240 2.91 23.78 19.66
CA ASN A 240 4.14 24.11 18.93
C ASN A 240 4.60 22.97 18.00
N PRO A 241 3.78 22.57 17.00
CA PRO A 241 4.04 21.40 16.16
C PRO A 241 5.36 21.49 15.37
N ALA A 242 5.80 22.69 15.01
CA ALA A 242 7.09 22.92 14.35
C ALA A 242 8.27 22.55 15.27
N LEU A 243 8.27 23.04 16.51
CA LEU A 243 9.31 22.73 17.49
C LEU A 243 9.29 21.25 17.89
N PHE A 244 8.11 20.67 18.09
CA PHE A 244 7.97 19.23 18.33
C PHE A 244 8.61 18.41 17.20
N SER A 245 8.32 18.76 15.94
CA SER A 245 8.88 18.08 14.77
C SER A 245 10.41 18.20 14.69
N MET A 246 10.96 19.37 15.05
CA MET A 246 12.41 19.57 15.13
C MET A 246 13.06 18.72 16.22
N VAL A 247 12.43 18.59 17.39
CA VAL A 247 12.89 17.70 18.46
C VAL A 247 12.87 16.25 18.02
N VAL A 248 11.76 15.79 17.43
CA VAL A 248 11.63 14.42 16.89
C VAL A 248 12.69 14.14 15.83
N TRP A 249 12.99 15.11 14.95
CA TRP A 249 14.05 14.96 13.97
C TRP A 249 15.44 14.79 14.60
N ASN A 250 15.75 15.56 15.65
CA ASN A 250 17.03 15.42 16.35
C ASN A 250 17.10 14.10 17.14
N ILE A 251 16.00 13.64 17.74
CA ILE A 251 15.92 12.31 18.38
C ILE A 251 16.29 11.22 17.37
N TRP A 252 15.64 11.23 16.21
CA TRP A 252 15.90 10.25 15.16
C TRP A 252 17.36 10.31 14.66
N ASN A 253 17.88 11.52 14.44
CA ASN A 253 19.25 11.72 13.99
C ASN A 253 20.28 11.25 15.04
N GLN A 254 20.06 11.54 16.32
CA GLN A 254 20.93 11.12 17.42
C GLN A 254 20.97 9.60 17.57
N GLN A 255 19.81 8.93 17.43
CA GLN A 255 19.76 7.47 17.45
C GLN A 255 20.53 6.85 16.28
N ASN A 256 20.39 7.40 15.07
CA ASN A 256 21.16 6.93 13.92
C ASN A 256 22.67 7.16 14.10
N ASN A 257 23.06 8.32 14.62
CA ASN A 257 24.46 8.62 14.93
C ASN A 257 25.03 7.64 15.96
N SER A 258 24.29 7.34 17.03
CA SER A 258 24.69 6.36 18.04
C SER A 258 24.90 4.96 17.44
N ARG A 259 24.03 4.53 16.52
CA ARG A 259 24.19 3.25 15.80
C ARG A 259 25.43 3.19 14.92
N LEU A 260 25.87 4.34 14.40
CA LEU A 260 27.09 4.48 13.60
C LEU A 260 28.34 4.75 14.45
N GLY A 261 28.25 4.66 15.78
CA GLY A 261 29.38 4.94 16.69
C GLY A 261 29.80 6.40 16.75
N LYS A 262 28.97 7.33 16.27
CA LYS A 262 29.25 8.78 16.32
C LYS A 262 28.89 9.34 17.69
N LEU A 263 29.60 10.40 18.08
CA LEU A 263 29.32 11.18 19.29
C LEU A 263 27.90 11.75 19.23
N THR A 264 27.22 11.69 20.36
CA THR A 264 25.87 12.23 20.53
C THR A 264 25.89 13.44 21.44
N THR A 265 25.09 14.46 21.11
CA THR A 265 24.97 15.68 21.90
C THR A 265 24.21 15.43 23.21
N SER A 266 24.50 16.20 24.26
CA SER A 266 23.71 16.18 25.49
C SER A 266 22.29 16.73 25.25
N ILE A 267 21.32 16.34 26.08
CA ILE A 267 19.93 16.79 25.97
C ILE A 267 19.79 18.32 26.06
N PRO A 268 20.42 19.04 27.02
CA PRO A 268 20.32 20.50 27.06
C PRO A 268 20.78 21.15 25.76
N GLN A 269 21.97 20.77 25.28
CA GLN A 269 22.54 21.30 24.04
C GLN A 269 21.69 20.94 22.81
N LEU A 270 21.05 19.77 22.81
CA LEU A 270 20.13 19.39 21.74
C LEU A 270 18.91 20.32 21.69
N LEU A 271 18.32 20.65 22.84
CA LEU A 271 17.14 21.52 22.90
C LEU A 271 17.48 22.95 22.48
N GLU A 272 18.64 23.46 22.90
CA GLU A 272 19.19 24.75 22.47
C GLU A 272 19.40 24.77 20.94
N GLN A 273 20.11 23.79 20.39
CA GLN A 273 20.33 23.67 18.95
C GLN A 273 19.03 23.53 18.14
N VAL A 274 18.00 22.90 18.71
CA VAL A 274 16.69 22.79 18.06
C VAL A 274 16.01 24.15 17.94
N GLN A 275 16.04 24.94 19.02
CA GLN A 275 15.46 26.29 19.04
C GLN A 275 16.21 27.21 18.08
N ASP A 276 17.54 27.25 18.15
CA ASP A 276 18.37 28.09 17.29
C ASP A 276 18.14 27.79 15.80
N ARG A 277 18.15 26.50 15.42
CA ARG A 277 17.93 26.10 14.02
C ARG A 277 16.52 26.41 13.53
N LEU A 278 15.52 26.32 14.40
CA LEU A 278 14.15 26.66 14.03
C LEU A 278 14.00 28.18 13.84
N GLN A 279 14.63 28.97 14.71
CA GLN A 279 14.63 30.42 14.61
C GLN A 279 15.40 30.89 13.37
N GLU A 280 16.59 30.35 13.13
CA GLU A 280 17.38 30.61 11.92
C GLU A 280 16.57 30.29 10.65
N PHE A 281 15.94 29.11 10.60
CA PHE A 281 15.09 28.72 9.47
C PHE A 281 13.91 29.68 9.27
N SER A 282 13.24 30.06 10.36
CA SER A 282 12.10 30.98 10.30
C SER A 282 12.51 32.35 9.78
N ASN A 283 13.66 32.88 10.24
CA ASN A 283 14.20 34.16 9.80
C ASN A 283 14.52 34.15 8.30
N LEU A 284 15.20 33.11 7.82
CA LEU A 284 15.53 32.96 6.40
C LEU A 284 14.28 32.80 5.54
N HIS A 285 13.26 32.09 6.02
CA HIS A 285 12.05 31.87 5.23
C HIS A 285 11.15 33.11 5.16
N ASN A 286 11.07 33.89 6.24
CA ASN A 286 10.34 35.16 6.26
C ASN A 286 10.95 36.20 5.31
N LEU A 287 12.28 36.20 5.16
CA LEU A 287 13.00 37.06 4.19
C LEU A 287 12.71 36.68 2.73
N VAL A 288 12.33 35.43 2.47
CA VAL A 288 12.08 34.88 1.11
C VAL A 288 10.58 34.84 0.80
N SER A 289 9.73 35.52 1.57
CA SER A 289 8.33 35.74 1.19
C SER A 289 8.29 36.29 -0.23
N PRO A 290 7.73 35.57 -1.21
CA PRO A 290 7.88 35.96 -2.60
C PRO A 290 7.16 37.28 -2.78
N SER A 291 7.88 38.33 -3.19
CA SER A 291 7.26 39.37 -4.00
C SER A 291 6.56 38.63 -5.14
N ALA A 292 5.25 38.78 -5.21
CA ALA A 292 4.38 38.10 -6.14
C ALA A 292 4.68 38.55 -7.57
N ASP A 293 5.77 38.04 -8.15
CA ASP A 293 6.15 38.19 -9.55
C ASP A 293 7.05 37.00 -9.91
N THR A 294 6.53 35.78 -9.74
CA THR A 294 7.07 34.65 -10.49
C THR A 294 6.43 34.75 -11.87
N PRO A 295 7.13 35.18 -12.94
CA PRO A 295 6.55 35.15 -14.27
C PRO A 295 6.16 33.71 -14.56
N ALA A 296 4.89 33.49 -14.91
CA ALA A 296 4.39 32.18 -15.29
C ALA A 296 5.33 31.62 -16.36
N SER A 297 6.07 30.56 -16.03
CA SER A 297 6.94 29.88 -16.98
C SER A 297 6.08 29.07 -17.96
N CYS A 298 5.42 29.77 -18.88
CA CYS A 298 4.77 29.12 -20.00
C CYS A 298 5.86 28.46 -20.84
N TRP A 299 5.73 27.15 -21.03
CA TRP A 299 6.58 26.40 -21.94
C TRP A 299 6.53 27.03 -23.34
N ARG A 300 7.70 27.26 -23.94
CA ARG A 300 7.84 27.65 -25.34
C ARG A 300 8.54 26.50 -26.09
N PRO A 301 8.09 26.19 -27.32
CA PRO A 301 8.79 25.22 -28.15
C PRO A 301 10.21 25.70 -28.46
N PRO A 302 11.17 24.79 -28.72
CA PRO A 302 12.51 25.16 -29.16
C PRO A 302 12.46 25.85 -30.53
N ASP A 303 13.46 26.69 -30.79
CA ASP A 303 13.63 27.31 -32.11
C ASP A 303 13.82 26.25 -33.21
N GLN A 304 13.51 26.64 -34.44
CA GLN A 304 13.54 25.74 -35.60
C GLN A 304 14.95 25.16 -35.81
N GLY A 305 15.06 23.83 -35.80
CA GLY A 305 16.34 23.11 -35.87
C GLY A 305 16.94 22.72 -34.53
N CYS A 306 16.34 23.13 -33.40
CA CYS A 306 16.74 22.73 -32.07
C CYS A 306 15.78 21.70 -31.47
N PHE A 307 16.33 20.77 -30.68
CA PHE A 307 15.56 19.80 -29.91
C PHE A 307 15.77 20.06 -28.41
N LYS A 308 14.68 20.14 -27.64
CA LYS A 308 14.72 20.21 -26.18
C LYS A 308 14.33 18.86 -25.61
N ILE A 309 15.30 18.18 -24.99
CA ILE A 309 15.09 16.93 -24.28
C ILE A 309 14.89 17.28 -22.81
N ASN A 310 13.68 17.08 -22.28
CA ASN A 310 13.44 17.16 -20.85
C ASN A 310 13.63 15.76 -20.26
N PHE A 311 14.50 15.65 -19.26
CA PHE A 311 14.67 14.42 -18.49
C PHE A 311 14.18 14.69 -17.07
N ASP A 312 13.09 14.04 -16.66
CA ASP A 312 12.69 14.01 -15.26
C ASP A 312 13.55 12.96 -14.56
N GLY A 313 14.61 13.43 -13.89
CA GLY A 313 15.47 12.58 -13.07
C GLY A 313 14.71 12.04 -11.85
N ALA A 314 13.95 10.97 -12.05
CA ALA A 314 13.41 10.11 -11.01
C ALA A 314 13.85 8.68 -11.31
N PHE A 315 14.84 8.21 -10.55
CA PHE A 315 15.24 6.81 -10.46
C PHE A 315 14.71 6.22 -9.16
#